data_AF-A0A963C1F4-F1
#
_entry.id   AF-A0A963C1F4-F1
#
_cell.length_a   1.000
_cell.length_b   1.000
_cell.length_c   1.000
_cell.angle_alpha   90.00
_cell.angle_beta   90.00
_cell.angle_gamma   90.00
#
_symmetry.space_group_name_H-M   'P 1'
#
loop_
_entity.id
_entity.type
_entity.pdbx_description
1 polymer ?
#
loop_
_entity_poly.entity_id
_entity_poly.type
_entity_poly.pdbx_seq_one_letter_code
_entity_poly.pdbx_strand_id
1 'polypeptide(L)' 'DYAWARKVIGERKLDAICPVLLSPVAGKLDPKLLAEWVLRDRLPVRVQLQLHKLIWGAERGR' A
#
# COMPACT_ATOMS: atom_id res chain seq x y z
N ASP A 1 -4.49 -6.85 -5.37
CA ASP A 1 -5.35 -5.84 -6.01
C ASP A 1 -5.89 -4.87 -4.94
N TYR A 2 -6.08 -3.60 -5.27
CA TYR A 2 -6.53 -2.58 -4.31
C TYR A 2 -7.97 -2.83 -3.80
N ALA A 3 -8.91 -3.15 -4.68
CA ALA A 3 -10.31 -3.35 -4.30
C ALA A 3 -10.45 -4.59 -3.39
N TRP A 4 -9.71 -5.65 -3.72
CA TRP A 4 -9.63 -6.83 -2.87
C TRP A 4 -9.01 -6.52 -1.50
N ALA A 5 -7.90 -5.77 -1.45
CA ALA A 5 -7.26 -5.41 -0.18
C ALA A 5 -8.21 -4.59 0.71
N ARG A 6 -8.91 -3.60 0.13
CA ARG A 6 -9.93 -2.80 0.83
C ARG A 6 -11.03 -3.69 1.44
N LYS A 7 -11.54 -4.65 0.66
CA LYS A 7 -12.55 -5.61 1.12
C LYS A 7 -12.05 -6.41 2.32
N VAL A 8 -10.86 -7.00 2.23
CA VAL A 8 -10.28 -7.83 3.31
C VAL A 8 -10.02 -7.04 4.57
N ILE A 9 -9.52 -5.81 4.45
CA ILE A 9 -9.28 -4.92 5.60
C ILE A 9 -10.58 -4.66 6.36
N GLY A 10 -11.65 -4.31 5.63
CA GLY A 10 -12.97 -4.06 6.23
C GLY A 10 -13.61 -5.30 6.83
N GLU A 11 -13.62 -6.42 6.09
CA GLU A 11 -14.25 -7.68 6.55
C GLU A 11 -13.60 -8.23 7.81
N ARG A 12 -12.27 -8.12 7.93
CA ARG A 12 -11.51 -8.64 9.07
C ARG A 12 -11.19 -7.60 10.12
N LYS A 13 -11.62 -6.34 9.93
CA LYS A 13 -11.33 -5.20 10.82
C LYS A 13 -9.84 -5.09 11.17
N LEU A 14 -8.97 -5.24 10.17
CA LEU A 14 -7.52 -5.33 10.40
C LEU A 14 -6.95 -4.06 11.04
N ASP A 15 -7.53 -2.92 10.71
CA ASP A 15 -7.19 -1.60 11.26
C ASP A 15 -7.44 -1.48 12.77
N ALA A 16 -8.36 -2.27 13.32
CA ALA A 16 -8.60 -2.34 14.76
C ALA A 16 -7.59 -3.23 15.51
N ILE A 17 -6.87 -4.08 14.77
CA ILE A 17 -5.89 -5.03 15.32
C ILE A 17 -4.49 -4.42 15.27
N CYS A 18 -4.12 -3.80 14.15
CA CYS A 18 -2.82 -3.19 13.95
C CYS A 18 -2.83 -2.11 12.86
N PRO A 19 -1.79 -1.24 12.82
CA PRO A 19 -1.59 -0.35 11.68
C PRO A 19 -1.40 -1.14 10.39
N VAL A 20 -2.29 -0.92 9.43
CA VAL A 20 -2.23 -1.59 8.12
C VAL A 20 -1.41 -0.74 7.15
N LEU A 21 -0.44 -1.37 6.49
CA LEU A 21 0.43 -0.73 5.50
C LEU A 21 0.05 -1.19 4.09
N LEU A 22 -0.18 -0.25 3.17
CA LEU A 22 -0.33 -0.54 1.75
C LEU A 22 0.87 0.00 0.98
N SER A 23 1.48 -0.86 0.16
CA SER A 23 2.57 -0.47 -0.72
C SER A 23 2.17 -0.63 -2.18
N PRO A 24 2.57 0.30 -3.07
CA PRO A 24 2.35 0.14 -4.50
C PRO A 24 3.24 -0.98 -5.04
N VAL A 25 2.73 -1.71 -6.03
CA VAL A 25 3.54 -2.70 -6.74
C VAL A 25 4.53 -1.95 -7.63
N ALA A 26 5.82 -2.05 -7.33
CA ALA A 26 6.86 -1.35 -8.06
C ALA A 26 6.79 -1.59 -9.58
N GLY A 27 6.88 -0.51 -10.35
CA GLY A 27 6.81 -0.53 -11.81
C GLY A 27 5.44 -0.86 -12.40
N LYS A 28 4.41 -1.13 -11.58
CA LYS A 28 3.06 -1.49 -12.04
C LYS A 28 1.96 -0.56 -11.52
N LEU A 29 2.17 0.07 -10.36
CA LEU A 29 1.23 1.02 -9.79
C LEU A 29 1.98 2.28 -9.37
N ASP A 30 1.54 3.43 -9.88
CA ASP A 30 2.04 4.73 -9.44
C ASP A 30 1.72 4.92 -7.94
N PRO A 31 2.73 5.19 -7.10
CA PRO A 31 2.51 5.53 -5.69
C PRO A 31 1.49 6.64 -5.46
N LYS A 32 1.47 7.66 -6.32
CA LYS A 32 0.53 8.77 -6.22
C LYS A 32 -0.91 8.28 -6.38
N LEU A 33 -1.15 7.42 -7.37
CA LEU A 33 -2.46 6.86 -7.63
C LEU A 33 -2.96 6.00 -6.45
N LEU A 34 -2.08 5.21 -5.82
CA LEU A 34 -2.44 4.48 -4.60
C LEU A 34 -2.84 5.43 -3.46
N ALA A 35 -2.08 6.51 -3.25
CA ALA A 35 -2.39 7.51 -2.22
C ALA A 35 -3.73 8.20 -2.48
N GLU A 36 -4.01 8.57 -3.72
CA GLU A 36 -5.30 9.16 -4.13
C GLU A 36 -6.47 8.21 -3.85
N TRP A 37 -6.33 6.91 -4.14
CA TRP A 37 -7.38 5.93 -3.83
C TRP A 37 -7.63 5.78 -2.33
N VAL A 38 -6.56 5.69 -1.53
CA VAL A 38 -6.64 5.60 -0.06
C VAL A 38 -7.36 6.83 0.52
N LEU A 39 -7.00 8.02 0.04
CA LEU A 39 -7.63 9.28 0.47
C LEU A 39 -9.10 9.36 0.06
N ARG A 40 -9.41 9.04 -1.21
CA ARG A 40 -10.78 9.03 -1.75
C ARG A 40 -11.69 8.11 -0.94
N ASP A 41 -11.21 6.91 -0.63
CA ASP A 41 -11.99 5.88 0.05
C ASP A 41 -11.93 6.02 1.59
N ARG A 42 -11.16 6.98 2.12
CA ARG A 42 -10.92 7.20 3.56
C ARG A 42 -10.50 5.92 4.30
N LEU A 43 -9.67 5.12 3.64
CA LEU A 43 -9.25 3.82 4.17
C LEU A 43 -8.28 4.04 5.35
N PRO A 44 -8.50 3.45 6.55
CA PRO A 44 -7.64 3.62 7.72
C PRO A 44 -6.34 2.82 7.59
N VAL A 45 -5.51 3.18 6.61
CA VAL A 45 -4.23 2.55 6.29
C VAL A 45 -3.15 3.63 6.14
N ARG A 46 -1.89 3.21 6.17
CA ARG A 46 -0.76 4.06 5.80
C ARG A 46 -0.18 3.60 4.48
N VAL A 47 0.03 4.54 3.56
CA VAL A 47 0.76 4.24 2.34
C VAL A 47 2.26 4.20 2.65
N GLN A 48 2.90 3.08 2.32
CA GLN A 48 4.33 2.88 2.50
C GLN A 48 5.00 2.69 1.15
N LEU A 49 6.04 3.48 0.87
CA LEU A 49 6.86 3.29 -0.31
C LEU A 49 7.92 2.23 -0.05
N GLN A 50 8.21 1.43 -1.07
CA GLN A 50 9.33 0.50 -1.05
C GLN A 50 10.63 1.28 -1.23
N LEU A 51 11.11 1.92 -0.15
CA LEU A 51 12.27 2.83 -0.17
C LEU A 51 13.50 2.19 -0.82
N HIS A 52 13.74 0.90 -0.58
CA HIS A 52 14.89 0.24 -1.18
C HIS A 52 14.86 0.25 -2.72
N LYS A 53 13.67 0.20 -3.33
CA LYS A 53 13.53 0.29 -4.79
C LYS A 53 13.68 1.71 -5.31
N LEU A 54 13.39 2.72 -4.47
CA LEU A 54 13.60 4.12 -4.81
C LEU A 54 15.08 4.50 -4.69
N ILE A 55 15.79 3.97 -3.70
CA ILE A 55 17.18 4.32 -3.40
C ILE A 55 18.16 3.48 -4.24
N TRP A 56 17.97 2.16 -4.31
CA TRP A 56 18.89 1.23 -4.97
C TRP A 56 18.31 0.57 -6.24
N GLY A 57 17.10 0.94 -6.65
CA GLY A 57 16.46 0.30 -7.81
C GLY A 57 16.07 -1.16 -7.54
N ALA A 58 16.00 -1.96 -8.61
CA ALA A 58 15.59 -3.37 -8.53
C ALA A 58 16.71 -4.32 -8.07
N GLU A 59 17.81 -3.80 -7.52
CA GLU A 59 18.92 -4.62 -7.06
C GLU A 59 18.46 -5.58 -5.95
N ARG A 60 18.76 -6.87 -6.13
CA ARG A 60 18.58 -7.87 -5.07
C ARG A 60 19.65 -7.60 -4.01
N GLY A 61 19.24 -7.57 -2.74
CA GLY A 61 20.15 -7.35 -1.61
C GLY A 61 21.41 -8.21 -1.74
N ARG A 62 22.57 -7.56 -1.64
CA ARG A 62 23.88 -8.21 -1.54
C ARG A 62 24.05 -8.90 -0.20
#